data_AF-A0AAV5N482-F1
#
_entry.id   AF-A0AAV5N482-F1
#
_cell.length_a   1.000
_cell.length_b   1.000
_cell.length_c   1.000
_cell.angle_alpha   90.00
_cell.angle_beta   90.00
_cell.angle_gamma   90.00
#
_symmetry.space_group_name_H-M   'P 1'
#
loop_
_entity.id
_entity.type
_entity.pdbx_description
1 polymer ?
#
loop_
_entity_poly.entity_id
_entity_poly.type
_entity_poly.pdbx_seq_one_letter_code
_entity_poly.pdbx_strand_id
1 'polypeptide(L)'
;MHELPLVFFTVLGQSAVGLFLLAFISYRLKLSDWEGLKRANLLAFILMAVGLACSTFHLGQLFRMFNMLAGVGRSPMSNEIVLGGAFIGLAFCTLFFFYVKKSAALATLFNVLTIVVGLAFVWSMTQVYQLATVGSWNTPHTAWQMWMTVLVGGGACALLAGVRKVGGFALLVGAVLSLLAKPGYLSFVTDADPALSGAQTTLWAVQAFFLALGIAAAAVALVKSESAKAALALCACGVVVGELLSRIAFYNLWAVAL
;
A
#
# COMPACT_ATOMS: atom_id res chain seq x y z
N MET A 1 -0.88 -4.79 21.44
CA MET A 1 -1.15 -4.06 20.18
C MET A 1 -0.15 -2.91 20.02
N HIS A 2 1.15 -3.21 20.01
CA HIS A 2 2.21 -2.19 19.84
C HIS A 2 2.47 -1.87 18.36
N GLU A 3 2.16 -2.77 17.43
CA GLU A 3 2.48 -2.61 16.00
C GLU A 3 1.39 -1.92 15.15
N LEU A 4 0.26 -1.52 15.75
CA LEU A 4 -0.86 -0.91 15.02
C LEU A 4 -0.45 0.33 14.19
N PRO A 5 0.48 1.18 14.64
CA PRO A 5 1.01 2.29 13.84
C PRO A 5 1.72 1.86 12.55
N LEU A 6 2.49 0.77 12.59
CA LEU A 6 3.17 0.21 11.42
C LEU A 6 2.18 -0.44 10.44
N VAL A 7 1.07 -1.00 10.94
CA VAL A 7 -0.04 -1.49 10.11
C VAL A 7 -0.56 -0.37 9.20
N PHE A 8 -0.90 0.78 9.80
CA PHE A 8 -1.41 1.91 9.03
C PHE A 8 -0.35 2.48 8.09
N PHE A 9 0.88 2.65 8.58
CA PHE A 9 1.98 3.18 7.76
C PHE A 9 2.24 2.35 6.50
N THR A 10 2.38 1.03 6.65
CA THR A 10 2.66 0.14 5.52
C THR A 10 1.51 0.08 4.54
N VAL A 11 0.28 -0.18 5.00
CA VAL A 11 -0.89 -0.32 4.11
C VAL A 11 -1.22 0.98 3.40
N LEU A 12 -1.28 2.11 4.13
CA LEU A 12 -1.60 3.40 3.53
C LEU A 12 -0.47 3.90 2.63
N GLY A 13 0.79 3.70 3.00
CA GLY A 13 1.95 4.04 2.19
C GLY A 13 1.97 3.27 0.87
N GLN A 14 1.82 1.94 0.91
CA GLN A 14 1.74 1.09 -0.28
C GLN A 14 0.54 1.46 -1.17
N SER A 15 -0.62 1.72 -0.56
CA SER A 15 -1.82 2.15 -1.29
C SER A 15 -1.62 3.51 -1.96
N ALA A 16 -0.92 4.44 -1.31
CA ALA A 16 -0.58 5.75 -1.88
C ALA A 16 0.36 5.62 -3.08
N VAL A 17 1.41 4.79 -2.97
CA VAL A 17 2.34 4.50 -4.09
C VAL A 17 1.57 3.91 -5.27
N GLY A 18 0.71 2.93 -5.01
CA GLY A 18 -0.14 2.33 -6.03
C GLY A 18 -1.08 3.34 -6.68
N LEU A 19 -1.72 4.21 -5.90
CA LEU A 19 -2.62 5.24 -6.43
C LEU A 19 -1.88 6.25 -7.31
N PHE A 20 -0.70 6.73 -6.91
CA PHE A 20 0.13 7.61 -7.75
C PHE A 20 0.44 6.96 -9.10
N LEU A 21 0.87 5.70 -9.09
CA LEU A 21 1.21 4.93 -10.28
C LEU A 21 0.00 4.74 -11.21
N LEU A 22 -1.10 4.23 -10.66
CA LEU A 22 -2.30 3.87 -11.43
C LEU A 22 -3.01 5.11 -11.99
N ALA A 23 -3.05 6.20 -11.23
CA ALA A 23 -3.60 7.47 -11.71
C ALA A 23 -2.77 8.05 -12.86
N PHE A 24 -1.44 7.98 -12.78
CA PHE A 24 -0.56 8.42 -13.86
C PHE A 24 -0.71 7.56 -15.11
N ILE A 25 -0.74 6.23 -14.98
CA ILE A 25 -1.00 5.31 -16.10
C ILE A 25 -2.35 5.64 -16.75
N SER A 26 -3.41 5.81 -15.96
CA SER A 26 -4.74 6.17 -16.47
C SER A 26 -4.73 7.49 -17.25
N TYR A 27 -4.03 8.51 -16.75
CA TYR A 27 -3.88 9.80 -17.43
C TYR A 27 -3.12 9.64 -18.76
N ARG A 28 -2.01 8.88 -18.77
CA ARG A 28 -1.22 8.62 -19.99
C ARG A 28 -1.99 7.82 -21.03
N LEU A 29 -2.87 6.93 -20.61
CA LEU A 29 -3.78 6.18 -21.49
C LEU A 29 -5.03 6.98 -21.90
N LYS A 30 -5.14 8.26 -21.50
CA LYS A 30 -6.31 9.13 -21.75
C LYS A 30 -7.62 8.56 -21.21
N LEU A 31 -7.54 7.74 -20.16
CA LEU A 31 -8.70 7.17 -19.46
C LEU A 31 -9.17 8.06 -18.29
N SER A 32 -8.34 9.00 -17.87
CA SER A 32 -8.66 10.07 -16.92
C SER A 32 -8.08 11.39 -17.41
N ASP A 33 -8.71 12.48 -17.01
CA ASP A 33 -8.27 13.84 -17.30
C ASP A 33 -7.24 14.35 -16.28
N TRP A 34 -6.76 15.58 -16.51
CA TRP A 34 -5.80 16.24 -15.63
C TRP A 34 -6.34 16.43 -14.20
N GLU A 35 -7.64 16.73 -14.07
CA GLU A 35 -8.27 16.92 -12.76
C GLU A 35 -8.47 15.58 -12.02
N GLY A 36 -8.72 14.49 -12.74
CA GLY A 36 -8.71 13.13 -12.19
C GLY A 36 -7.35 12.76 -11.61
N LEU A 37 -6.25 13.04 -12.34
CA LEU A 37 -4.89 12.81 -11.85
C LEU A 37 -4.60 13.62 -10.58
N LYS A 38 -4.97 14.91 -10.57
CA LYS A 38 -4.79 15.80 -9.41
C LYS A 38 -5.52 15.29 -8.17
N ARG A 39 -6.79 14.95 -8.31
CA ARG A 39 -7.62 14.42 -7.21
C ARG A 39 -7.06 13.10 -6.65
N ALA A 40 -6.65 12.18 -7.53
CA ALA A 40 -6.04 10.92 -7.13
C ALA A 40 -4.72 11.13 -6.37
N ASN A 41 -3.84 12.01 -6.85
CA ASN A 41 -2.58 12.29 -6.17
C ASN A 41 -2.77 13.02 -4.84
N LEU A 42 -3.80 13.88 -4.72
CA LEU A 42 -4.16 14.50 -3.46
C LEU A 42 -4.62 13.45 -2.44
N LEU A 43 -5.48 12.51 -2.86
CA LEU A 43 -5.89 11.40 -2.01
C LEU A 43 -4.68 10.55 -1.59
N ALA A 44 -3.80 10.20 -2.53
CA ALA A 44 -2.58 9.44 -2.23
C ALA A 44 -1.68 10.15 -1.23
N PHE A 45 -1.49 11.46 -1.37
CA PHE A 45 -0.74 12.28 -0.42
C PHE A 45 -1.38 12.25 0.97
N ILE A 46 -2.71 12.38 1.07
CA ILE A 46 -3.43 12.31 2.34
C ILE A 46 -3.24 10.92 2.99
N LEU A 47 -3.37 9.84 2.22
CA LEU A 47 -3.16 8.48 2.73
C LEU A 47 -1.75 8.32 3.32
N MET A 48 -0.73 8.75 2.59
CA MET A 48 0.65 8.70 3.07
C MET A 48 0.88 9.58 4.30
N ALA A 49 0.32 10.80 4.32
CA ALA A 49 0.45 11.71 5.45
C ALA A 49 -0.20 11.13 6.72
N VAL A 50 -1.37 10.50 6.60
CA VAL A 50 -2.02 9.79 7.71
C VAL A 50 -1.19 8.60 8.17
N GLY A 51 -0.70 7.77 7.24
CA GLY A 51 0.15 6.62 7.57
C GLY A 51 1.43 7.04 8.31
N LEU A 52 2.09 8.09 7.85
CA LEU A 52 3.25 8.67 8.53
C LEU A 52 2.90 9.22 9.90
N ALA A 53 1.82 10.00 10.02
CA ALA A 53 1.38 10.54 11.30
C ALA A 53 1.16 9.42 12.33
N CYS A 54 0.46 8.35 11.96
CA CYS A 54 0.29 7.16 12.79
C CYS A 54 1.65 6.62 13.28
N SER A 55 2.63 6.44 12.38
CA SER A 55 3.96 5.92 12.74
C SER A 55 4.75 6.85 13.67
N THR A 56 4.77 8.16 13.39
CA THR A 56 5.63 9.11 14.11
C THR A 56 5.10 9.43 15.51
N PHE A 57 3.78 9.46 15.69
CA PHE A 57 3.19 9.70 17.01
C PHE A 57 3.38 8.52 17.97
N HIS A 58 3.63 7.32 17.45
CA HIS A 58 3.93 6.15 18.28
C HIS A 58 5.37 6.15 18.83
N LEU A 59 6.32 6.69 18.06
CA LEU A 59 7.74 6.69 18.41
C LEU A 59 8.10 7.74 19.47
N GLY A 60 7.21 8.71 19.75
CA GLY A 60 7.39 9.74 20.79
C GLY A 60 8.61 10.67 20.63
N GLN A 61 9.45 10.47 19.60
CA GLN A 61 10.77 11.07 19.49
C GLN A 61 11.11 11.43 18.03
N LEU A 62 10.35 12.37 17.45
CA LEU A 62 10.57 12.92 16.10
C LEU A 62 12.04 13.26 15.80
N PHE A 63 12.76 13.79 16.80
CA PHE A 63 14.14 14.23 16.65
C PHE A 63 15.16 13.07 16.60
N ARG A 64 14.83 11.86 17.08
CA ARG A 64 15.73 10.69 16.95
C ARG A 64 15.80 10.17 15.51
N MET A 65 14.84 10.53 14.66
CA MET A 65 14.88 10.20 13.23
C MET A 65 16.16 10.74 12.57
N PHE A 66 16.66 11.91 13.00
CA PHE A 66 17.91 12.47 12.47
C PHE A 66 19.12 11.59 12.78
N ASN A 67 19.14 10.93 13.94
CA ASN A 67 20.20 9.98 14.29
C ASN A 67 20.13 8.72 13.41
N MET A 68 18.93 8.33 12.98
CA MET A 68 18.74 7.18 12.08
C MET A 68 19.29 7.45 10.66
N LEU A 69 19.51 8.70 10.27
CA LEU A 69 20.13 9.05 8.99
C LEU A 69 21.59 8.56 8.88
N ALA A 70 22.28 8.38 10.01
CA ALA A 70 23.64 7.82 10.01
C ALA A 70 23.69 6.36 9.51
N GLY A 71 22.54 5.67 9.50
CA GLY A 71 22.42 4.29 9.02
C GLY A 71 22.07 4.14 7.54
N VAL A 72 21.93 5.23 6.78
CA VAL A 72 21.57 5.18 5.35
C VAL A 72 22.59 4.36 4.57
N GLY A 73 22.10 3.46 3.72
CA GLY A 73 22.89 2.50 2.95
C GLY A 73 23.30 1.24 3.72
N ARG A 74 23.10 1.19 5.05
CA ARG A 74 23.49 0.05 5.91
C ARG A 74 22.31 -0.59 6.63
N SER A 75 21.36 0.22 7.09
CA SER A 75 20.19 -0.22 7.84
C SER A 75 18.94 -0.18 6.94
N PRO A 76 18.22 -1.31 6.76
CA PRO A 76 16.96 -1.33 6.04
C PRO A 76 15.94 -0.32 6.58
N MET A 77 15.85 -0.17 7.90
CA MET A 77 14.97 0.79 8.56
C MET A 77 15.37 2.25 8.26
N SER A 78 16.66 2.56 8.26
CA SER A 78 17.12 3.91 7.89
C SER A 78 16.82 4.24 6.43
N ASN A 79 16.99 3.27 5.52
CA ASN A 79 16.66 3.44 4.11
C ASN A 79 15.15 3.67 3.91
N GLU A 80 14.31 2.92 4.62
CA GLU A 80 12.86 3.05 4.56
C GLU A 80 12.41 4.45 5.01
N ILE A 81 12.95 4.96 6.11
CA ILE A 81 12.64 6.30 6.63
C ILE A 81 12.99 7.37 5.58
N VAL A 82 14.19 7.30 5.00
CA VAL A 82 14.62 8.28 3.98
C VAL A 82 13.77 8.20 2.72
N LEU A 83 13.48 6.99 2.24
CA LEU A 83 12.66 6.79 1.04
C LEU A 83 11.20 7.20 1.27
N GLY A 84 10.63 6.93 2.44
CA GLY A 84 9.29 7.37 2.83
C GLY A 84 9.20 8.89 2.95
N GLY A 85 10.22 9.52 3.54
CA GLY A 85 10.35 10.98 3.60
C GLY A 85 10.50 11.62 2.22
N ALA A 86 11.34 11.05 1.35
CA ALA A 86 11.51 11.50 -0.03
C ALA A 86 10.21 11.34 -0.84
N PHE A 87 9.49 10.22 -0.66
CA PHE A 87 8.21 9.98 -1.31
C PHE A 87 7.19 11.07 -0.96
N ILE A 88 6.97 11.35 0.34
CA ILE A 88 6.00 12.38 0.74
C ILE A 88 6.46 13.79 0.32
N GLY A 89 7.77 14.09 0.36
CA GLY A 89 8.32 15.35 -0.10
C GLY A 89 8.09 15.58 -1.60
N LEU A 90 8.36 14.58 -2.43
CA LEU A 90 8.10 14.65 -3.88
C LEU A 90 6.59 14.70 -4.18
N ALA A 91 5.77 13.97 -3.42
CA ALA A 91 4.31 14.03 -3.52
C ALA A 91 3.80 15.46 -3.23
N PHE A 92 4.35 16.12 -2.19
CA PHE A 92 4.06 17.52 -1.91
C PHE A 92 4.47 18.43 -3.07
N CYS A 93 5.69 18.28 -3.62
CA CYS A 93 6.14 19.04 -4.79
C CYS A 93 5.21 18.84 -6.00
N THR A 94 4.76 17.61 -6.25
CA THR A 94 3.78 17.29 -7.29
C THR A 94 2.50 18.12 -7.12
N LEU A 95 1.91 18.14 -5.92
CA LEU A 95 0.70 18.91 -5.63
C LEU A 95 0.95 20.42 -5.69
N PHE A 96 2.09 20.90 -5.21
CA PHE A 96 2.49 22.30 -5.32
C PHE A 96 2.50 22.77 -6.78
N PHE A 97 3.10 21.99 -7.69
CA PHE A 97 3.12 22.34 -9.10
C PHE A 97 1.76 22.18 -9.79
N PHE A 98 0.87 21.31 -9.31
CA PHE A 98 -0.50 21.24 -9.81
C PHE A 98 -1.36 22.44 -9.39
N TYR A 99 -1.38 22.77 -8.10
CA TYR A 99 -2.38 23.68 -7.53
C TYR A 99 -1.87 25.12 -7.39
N VAL A 100 -0.58 25.29 -7.06
CA VAL A 100 -0.01 26.62 -6.76
C VAL A 100 0.66 27.21 -7.99
N LYS A 101 1.70 26.55 -8.51
CA LYS A 101 2.44 27.05 -9.68
C LYS A 101 1.78 26.73 -11.01
N LYS A 102 0.85 25.77 -11.05
CA LYS A 102 0.10 25.33 -12.23
C LYS A 102 0.99 25.01 -13.44
N SER A 103 2.19 24.49 -13.19
CA SER A 103 3.14 24.08 -14.23
C SER A 103 2.96 22.61 -14.55
N ALA A 104 2.35 22.31 -15.70
CA ALA A 104 2.05 20.93 -16.11
C ALA A 104 3.31 20.08 -16.32
N ALA A 105 4.37 20.67 -16.88
CA ALA A 105 5.64 19.98 -17.10
C ALA A 105 6.31 19.59 -15.77
N LEU A 106 6.41 20.52 -14.82
CA LEU A 106 7.00 20.24 -13.51
C LEU A 106 6.13 19.31 -12.68
N ALA A 107 4.80 19.48 -12.69
CA ALA A 107 3.91 18.56 -11.99
C ALA A 107 4.03 17.12 -12.51
N THR A 108 4.18 16.96 -13.82
CA THR A 108 4.41 15.64 -14.45
C THR A 108 5.77 15.06 -14.06
N LEU A 109 6.83 15.88 -14.11
CA LEU A 109 8.18 15.45 -13.71
C LEU A 109 8.18 14.96 -12.25
N PHE A 110 7.68 15.77 -11.32
CA PHE A 110 7.64 15.40 -9.91
C PHE A 110 6.73 14.20 -9.66
N ASN A 111 5.61 14.07 -10.37
CA ASN A 111 4.77 12.89 -10.26
C ASN A 111 5.52 11.60 -10.64
N VAL A 112 6.28 11.62 -11.74
CA VAL A 112 7.10 10.46 -12.16
C VAL A 112 8.17 10.16 -11.11
N LEU A 113 8.85 11.17 -10.59
CA LEU A 113 9.85 10.99 -9.52
C LEU A 113 9.21 10.41 -8.25
N THR A 114 8.01 10.89 -7.86
CA THR A 114 7.22 10.35 -6.75
C THR A 114 6.92 8.88 -6.95
N ILE A 115 6.53 8.45 -8.15
CA ILE A 115 6.26 7.04 -8.45
C ILE A 115 7.54 6.20 -8.29
N VAL A 116 8.66 6.63 -8.90
CA VAL A 116 9.93 5.89 -8.84
C VAL A 116 10.42 5.74 -7.40
N VAL A 117 10.42 6.83 -6.63
CA VAL A 117 10.82 6.81 -5.22
C VAL A 117 9.83 6.02 -4.37
N GLY A 118 8.54 6.09 -4.67
CA GLY A 118 7.50 5.31 -4.00
C GLY A 118 7.69 3.80 -4.19
N LEU A 119 8.03 3.35 -5.39
CA LEU A 119 8.33 1.94 -5.65
C LEU A 119 9.61 1.49 -4.92
N ALA A 120 10.64 2.35 -4.89
CA ALA A 120 11.85 2.09 -4.09
C ALA A 120 11.55 2.04 -2.59
N PHE A 121 10.63 2.86 -2.10
CA PHE A 121 10.15 2.84 -0.72
C PHE A 121 9.45 1.53 -0.39
N VAL A 122 8.54 1.03 -1.23
CA VAL A 122 7.90 -0.28 -1.04
C VAL A 122 8.92 -1.41 -1.08
N TRP A 123 9.90 -1.35 -1.99
CA TRP A 123 11.02 -2.29 -1.99
C TRP A 123 11.77 -2.26 -0.66
N SER A 124 12.10 -1.07 -0.13
CA SER A 124 12.78 -0.95 1.17
C SER A 124 11.97 -1.53 2.32
N MET A 125 10.64 -1.39 2.32
CA MET A 125 9.77 -2.04 3.31
C MET A 125 9.98 -3.56 3.33
N THR A 126 10.16 -4.21 2.19
CA THR A 126 10.41 -5.67 2.15
C THR A 126 11.71 -6.04 2.88
N GLN A 127 12.74 -5.20 2.74
CA GLN A 127 14.04 -5.41 3.37
C GLN A 127 14.00 -5.19 4.89
N VAL A 128 13.07 -4.37 5.38
CA VAL A 128 12.87 -4.14 6.81
C VAL A 128 12.26 -5.36 7.50
N TYR A 129 11.43 -6.13 6.79
CA TYR A 129 10.74 -7.28 7.38
C TYR A 129 11.38 -8.63 7.05
N GLN A 130 12.13 -8.75 5.96
CA GLN A 130 12.92 -9.95 5.66
C GLN A 130 14.21 -10.01 6.51
N LEU A 131 14.05 -10.02 7.84
CA LEU A 131 15.13 -10.08 8.81
C LEU A 131 15.42 -11.54 9.17
N ALA A 132 16.70 -11.91 9.22
CA ALA A 132 17.12 -13.26 9.61
C ALA A 132 16.63 -13.69 11.01
N THR A 133 16.29 -12.74 11.87
CA THR A 133 15.84 -12.99 13.24
C THR A 133 14.37 -13.39 13.37
N VAL A 134 13.55 -13.22 12.31
CA VAL A 134 12.11 -13.57 12.32
C VAL A 134 11.80 -14.47 11.14
N GLY A 135 11.74 -15.78 11.40
CA GLY A 135 11.63 -16.81 10.36
C GLY A 135 10.37 -16.70 9.50
N SER A 136 9.24 -16.36 10.11
CA SER A 136 7.96 -16.15 9.39
C SER A 136 8.00 -14.99 8.40
N TRP A 137 8.82 -13.96 8.66
CA TRP A 137 8.93 -12.79 7.81
C TRP A 137 10.07 -12.91 6.79
N ASN A 138 11.09 -13.71 7.06
CA ASN A 138 12.23 -13.92 6.18
C ASN A 138 11.93 -14.88 5.01
N THR A 139 10.89 -14.57 4.23
CA THR A 139 10.46 -15.38 3.08
C THR A 139 10.03 -14.52 1.91
N PRO A 140 9.99 -15.08 0.68
CA PRO A 140 9.39 -14.40 -0.47
C PRO A 140 7.92 -14.01 -0.28
N HIS A 141 7.19 -14.67 0.62
CA HIS A 141 5.80 -14.33 0.91
C HIS A 141 5.64 -12.91 1.47
N THR A 142 6.60 -12.45 2.28
CA THR A 142 6.62 -11.07 2.77
C THR A 142 6.69 -10.07 1.62
N ALA A 143 7.64 -10.25 0.71
CA ALA A 143 7.76 -9.37 -0.45
C ALA A 143 6.49 -9.41 -1.31
N TRP A 144 5.95 -10.61 -1.55
CA TRP A 144 4.70 -10.78 -2.29
C TRP A 144 3.54 -10.00 -1.66
N GLN A 145 3.31 -10.17 -0.36
CA GLN A 145 2.24 -9.47 0.36
C GLN A 145 2.41 -7.95 0.31
N MET A 146 3.63 -7.43 0.44
CA MET A 146 3.91 -5.99 0.39
C MET A 146 3.64 -5.40 -1.01
N TRP A 147 4.08 -6.09 -2.07
CA TRP A 147 3.85 -5.66 -3.44
C TRP A 147 2.39 -5.79 -3.89
N MET A 148 1.68 -6.84 -3.44
CA MET A 148 0.27 -6.98 -3.76
C MET A 148 -0.58 -5.87 -3.15
N THR A 149 -0.23 -5.31 -1.99
CA THR A 149 -0.94 -4.16 -1.42
C THR A 149 -0.84 -2.91 -2.33
N VAL A 150 0.23 -2.75 -3.10
CA VAL A 150 0.34 -1.67 -4.11
C VAL A 150 -0.76 -1.80 -5.16
N LEU A 151 -1.05 -3.03 -5.61
CA LEU A 151 -2.10 -3.29 -6.61
C LEU A 151 -3.50 -3.28 -6.00
N VAL A 152 -3.68 -3.96 -4.85
CA VAL A 152 -4.96 -4.13 -4.17
C VAL A 152 -5.40 -2.82 -3.52
N GLY A 153 -4.59 -2.28 -2.60
CA GLY A 153 -4.87 -1.03 -1.93
C GLY A 153 -4.85 0.16 -2.87
N GLY A 154 -3.85 0.24 -3.75
CA GLY A 154 -3.79 1.28 -4.78
C GLY A 154 -4.96 1.22 -5.77
N GLY A 155 -5.35 0.02 -6.20
CA GLY A 155 -6.50 -0.20 -7.06
C GLY A 155 -7.82 0.18 -6.39
N ALA A 156 -8.03 -0.21 -5.13
CA ALA A 156 -9.19 0.20 -4.35
C ALA A 156 -9.26 1.72 -4.19
N CYS A 157 -8.16 2.38 -3.82
CA CYS A 157 -8.11 3.84 -3.71
C CYS A 157 -8.26 4.53 -5.08
N ALA A 158 -7.81 3.91 -6.17
CA ALA A 158 -8.04 4.40 -7.53
C ALA A 158 -9.53 4.38 -7.90
N LEU A 159 -10.29 3.35 -7.49
CA LEU A 159 -11.74 3.34 -7.64
C LEU A 159 -12.41 4.49 -6.88
N LEU A 160 -11.97 4.77 -5.64
CA LEU A 160 -12.45 5.91 -4.84
C LEU A 160 -12.15 7.26 -5.50
N ALA A 161 -10.98 7.39 -6.14
CA ALA A 161 -10.58 8.60 -6.87
C ALA A 161 -11.22 8.73 -8.26
N GLY A 162 -12.03 7.75 -8.70
CA GLY A 162 -12.66 7.72 -10.02
C GLY A 162 -11.77 7.20 -11.15
N VAL A 163 -10.58 6.67 -10.85
CA VAL A 163 -9.65 6.02 -11.80
C VAL A 163 -10.10 4.57 -12.02
N ARG A 164 -11.27 4.40 -12.65
CA ARG A 164 -12.00 3.11 -12.64
C ARG A 164 -11.33 1.98 -13.40
N LYS A 165 -10.96 2.20 -14.67
CA LYS A 165 -10.50 1.11 -15.54
C LYS A 165 -9.15 0.55 -15.08
N VAL A 166 -8.16 1.42 -14.92
CA VAL A 166 -6.82 1.03 -14.48
C VAL A 166 -6.83 0.56 -13.02
N GLY A 167 -7.56 1.25 -12.14
CA GLY A 167 -7.72 0.84 -10.74
C GLY A 167 -8.43 -0.49 -10.58
N GLY A 168 -9.53 -0.72 -11.30
CA GLY A 168 -10.25 -1.98 -11.33
C GLY A 168 -9.41 -3.13 -11.87
N PHE A 169 -8.68 -2.92 -12.96
CA PHE A 169 -7.77 -3.94 -13.49
C PHE A 169 -6.68 -4.32 -12.48
N ALA A 170 -6.03 -3.33 -11.86
CA ALA A 170 -5.00 -3.57 -10.84
C ALA A 170 -5.57 -4.28 -9.60
N LEU A 171 -6.75 -3.86 -9.13
CA LEU A 171 -7.43 -4.51 -8.02
C LEU A 171 -7.78 -5.97 -8.34
N LEU A 172 -8.29 -6.25 -9.55
CA LEU A 172 -8.61 -7.61 -9.99
C LEU A 172 -7.36 -8.49 -9.98
N VAL A 173 -6.29 -8.05 -10.66
CA VAL A 173 -5.04 -8.80 -10.77
C VAL A 173 -4.42 -9.00 -9.38
N GLY A 174 -4.29 -7.94 -8.60
CA GLY A 174 -3.72 -8.00 -7.25
C GLY A 174 -4.51 -8.91 -6.32
N ALA A 175 -5.84 -8.82 -6.33
CA ALA A 175 -6.69 -9.65 -5.46
C ALA A 175 -6.64 -11.13 -5.86
N VAL A 176 -6.67 -11.45 -7.15
CA VAL A 176 -6.53 -12.84 -7.64
C VAL A 176 -5.16 -13.40 -7.26
N LEU A 177 -4.08 -12.67 -7.54
CA LEU A 177 -2.71 -13.10 -7.21
C LEU A 177 -2.51 -13.27 -5.69
N SER A 178 -3.07 -12.39 -4.86
CA SER A 178 -3.06 -12.54 -3.40
C SER A 178 -3.79 -13.79 -2.93
N LEU A 179 -4.97 -14.10 -3.51
CA LEU A 179 -5.73 -15.29 -3.15
C LEU A 179 -5.03 -16.58 -3.62
N LEU A 180 -4.42 -16.58 -4.80
CA LEU A 180 -3.68 -17.73 -5.33
C LEU A 180 -2.43 -18.06 -4.51
N ALA A 181 -1.72 -17.04 -4.01
CA ALA A 181 -0.53 -17.25 -3.18
C ALA A 181 -0.87 -17.68 -1.73
N LYS A 182 -2.12 -17.46 -1.30
CA LYS A 182 -2.53 -17.62 0.10
C LYS A 182 -2.42 -19.05 0.65
N PRO A 183 -2.83 -20.12 -0.08
CA PRO A 183 -2.69 -21.48 0.44
C PRO A 183 -1.24 -21.86 0.76
N GLY A 184 -0.29 -21.51 -0.11
CA GLY A 184 1.14 -21.76 0.11
C GLY A 184 1.67 -21.00 1.33
N TYR A 185 1.29 -19.73 1.47
CA TYR A 185 1.65 -18.94 2.66
C TYR A 185 1.07 -19.51 3.95
N LEU A 186 -0.21 -19.92 3.94
CA LEU A 186 -0.86 -20.51 5.12
C LEU A 186 -0.24 -21.85 5.50
N SER A 187 0.12 -22.70 4.54
CA SER A 187 0.87 -23.93 4.82
C SER A 187 2.18 -23.61 5.51
N PHE A 188 2.97 -22.71 4.93
CA PHE A 188 4.26 -22.31 5.49
C PHE A 188 4.16 -21.81 6.94
N VAL A 189 3.24 -20.88 7.23
CA VAL A 189 3.11 -20.34 8.59
C VAL A 189 2.55 -21.38 9.56
N THR A 190 1.67 -22.27 9.10
CA THR A 190 1.12 -23.35 9.94
C THR A 190 2.16 -24.40 10.26
N ASP A 191 3.02 -24.75 9.31
CA ASP A 191 4.12 -25.70 9.51
C ASP A 191 5.16 -25.15 10.50
N ALA A 192 5.36 -23.82 10.51
CA ALA A 192 6.28 -23.15 11.42
C ALA A 192 5.71 -23.00 12.84
N ASP A 193 4.44 -22.58 12.98
CA ASP A 193 3.75 -22.49 14.27
C ASP A 193 2.22 -22.64 14.10
N PRO A 194 1.65 -23.84 14.34
CA PRO A 194 0.23 -24.08 14.18
C PRO A 194 -0.65 -23.27 15.13
N ALA A 195 -0.20 -23.02 16.36
CA ALA A 195 -0.98 -22.33 17.38
C ALA A 195 -1.08 -20.83 17.07
N LEU A 196 0.05 -20.22 16.71
CA LEU A 196 0.09 -18.81 16.33
C LEU A 196 -0.63 -18.56 15.01
N SER A 197 -0.44 -19.45 14.02
CA SER A 197 -1.17 -19.45 12.76
C SER A 197 -2.69 -19.53 13.00
N GLY A 198 -3.12 -20.50 13.81
CA GLY A 198 -4.53 -20.71 14.16
C GLY A 198 -5.18 -19.46 14.76
N ALA A 199 -4.46 -18.71 15.60
CA ALA A 199 -4.95 -17.46 16.20
C ALA A 199 -5.23 -16.34 15.18
N GLN A 200 -4.63 -16.39 13.98
CA GLN A 200 -4.83 -15.38 12.93
C GLN A 200 -5.91 -15.76 11.89
N THR A 201 -6.47 -16.97 11.98
CA THR A 201 -7.40 -17.53 10.98
C THR A 201 -8.54 -16.58 10.61
N THR A 202 -9.16 -15.95 11.61
CA THR A 202 -10.27 -15.00 11.38
C THR A 202 -9.83 -13.79 10.58
N LEU A 203 -8.66 -13.22 10.86
CA LEU A 203 -8.13 -12.06 10.14
C LEU A 203 -7.85 -12.41 8.68
N TRP A 204 -7.29 -13.59 8.42
CA TRP A 204 -7.07 -14.08 7.06
C TRP A 204 -8.37 -14.37 6.34
N ALA A 205 -9.37 -14.96 7.00
CA ALA A 205 -10.68 -15.22 6.39
C ALA A 205 -11.38 -13.92 6.00
N VAL A 206 -11.38 -12.93 6.88
CA VAL A 206 -11.98 -11.60 6.60
C VAL A 206 -11.25 -10.90 5.46
N GLN A 207 -9.91 -10.94 5.41
CA GLN A 207 -9.18 -10.42 4.25
C GLN A 207 -9.58 -11.15 2.97
N ALA A 208 -9.64 -12.49 2.96
CA ALA A 208 -10.00 -13.25 1.76
C ALA A 208 -11.40 -12.88 1.26
N PHE A 209 -12.35 -12.70 2.17
CA PHE A 209 -13.69 -12.21 1.86
C PHE A 209 -13.66 -10.83 1.19
N PHE A 210 -12.91 -9.87 1.75
CA PHE A 210 -12.79 -8.54 1.16
C PHE A 210 -12.05 -8.53 -0.18
N LEU A 211 -11.08 -9.41 -0.39
CA LEU A 211 -10.44 -9.59 -1.70
C LEU A 211 -11.45 -10.14 -2.74
N ALA A 212 -12.30 -11.09 -2.36
CA ALA A 212 -13.38 -11.59 -3.21
C ALA A 212 -14.38 -10.48 -3.56
N LEU A 213 -14.77 -9.65 -2.58
CA LEU A 213 -15.58 -8.44 -2.85
C LEU A 213 -14.84 -7.46 -3.76
N GLY A 214 -13.53 -7.29 -3.58
CA GLY A 214 -12.68 -6.47 -4.45
C GLY A 214 -12.68 -6.95 -5.89
N ILE A 215 -12.63 -8.27 -6.13
CA ILE A 215 -12.76 -8.87 -7.46
C ILE A 215 -14.11 -8.55 -8.10
N ALA A 216 -15.21 -8.71 -7.33
CA ALA A 216 -16.54 -8.37 -7.82
C ALA A 216 -16.67 -6.88 -8.14
N ALA A 217 -16.16 -6.00 -7.27
CA ALA A 217 -16.13 -4.56 -7.48
C ALA A 217 -15.29 -4.18 -8.71
N ALA A 218 -14.13 -4.81 -8.89
CA ALA A 218 -13.28 -4.62 -10.06
C ALA A 218 -14.00 -5.02 -11.36
N ALA A 219 -14.66 -6.19 -11.38
CA ALA A 219 -15.45 -6.62 -12.54
C ALA A 219 -16.55 -5.61 -12.89
N VAL A 220 -17.28 -5.10 -11.88
CA VAL A 220 -18.29 -4.05 -12.08
C VAL A 220 -17.65 -2.76 -12.63
N ALA A 221 -16.52 -2.33 -12.08
CA ALA A 221 -15.82 -1.12 -12.50
C ALA A 221 -15.27 -1.20 -13.94
N LEU A 222 -14.96 -2.40 -14.42
CA LEU A 222 -14.47 -2.65 -15.78
C LEU A 222 -15.60 -2.72 -16.82
N VAL A 223 -16.80 -3.16 -16.43
CA VAL A 223 -17.93 -3.39 -17.34
C VAL A 223 -18.94 -2.25 -17.35
N LYS A 224 -19.24 -1.65 -16.19
CA LYS A 224 -20.33 -0.65 -16.06
C LYS A 224 -19.79 0.78 -16.02
N SER A 225 -20.41 1.68 -16.80
CA SER A 225 -19.93 3.05 -16.96
C SER A 225 -20.33 4.01 -15.84
N GLU A 226 -21.47 3.87 -15.14
CA GLU A 226 -21.89 4.87 -14.13
C GLU A 226 -22.73 4.35 -12.93
N SER A 227 -23.32 3.15 -12.97
CA SER A 227 -24.48 2.80 -12.11
C SER A 227 -24.17 2.20 -10.71
N ALA A 228 -22.96 2.36 -10.14
CA ALA A 228 -22.59 1.65 -8.91
C ALA A 228 -21.61 2.40 -7.98
N LYS A 229 -21.52 3.73 -8.05
CA LYS A 229 -20.53 4.55 -7.31
C LYS A 229 -20.46 4.21 -5.81
N ALA A 230 -21.61 4.19 -5.13
CA ALA A 230 -21.66 3.91 -3.69
C ALA A 230 -21.21 2.48 -3.35
N ALA A 231 -21.67 1.49 -4.11
CA ALA A 231 -21.30 0.08 -3.91
C ALA A 231 -19.80 -0.15 -4.15
N LEU A 232 -19.24 0.44 -5.22
CA LEU A 232 -17.80 0.39 -5.50
C LEU A 232 -16.98 1.04 -4.38
N ALA A 233 -17.44 2.19 -3.86
CA ALA A 233 -16.77 2.86 -2.76
C ALA A 233 -16.80 2.02 -1.48
N LEU A 234 -17.96 1.42 -1.15
CA LEU A 234 -18.08 0.53 0.01
C LEU A 234 -17.16 -0.68 -0.12
N CYS A 235 -17.11 -1.33 -1.29
CA CYS A 235 -16.21 -2.45 -1.53
C CYS A 235 -14.74 -2.05 -1.45
N ALA A 236 -14.37 -0.89 -2.01
CA ALA A 236 -13.01 -0.38 -1.95
C ALA A 236 -12.57 -0.09 -0.51
N CYS A 237 -13.43 0.52 0.31
CA CYS A 237 -13.18 0.70 1.74
C CYS A 237 -13.02 -0.65 2.45
N GLY A 238 -13.88 -1.62 2.13
CA GLY A 238 -13.77 -2.99 2.65
C GLY A 238 -12.44 -3.66 2.31
N VAL A 239 -11.97 -3.52 1.06
CA VAL A 239 -10.65 -4.02 0.64
C VAL A 239 -9.53 -3.41 1.47
N VAL A 240 -9.54 -2.09 1.71
CA VAL A 240 -8.53 -1.43 2.56
C VAL A 240 -8.59 -1.96 4.00
N VAL A 241 -9.79 -2.19 4.56
CA VAL A 241 -9.95 -2.83 5.87
C VAL A 241 -9.38 -4.25 5.86
N GLY A 242 -9.65 -5.04 4.81
CA GLY A 242 -9.07 -6.37 4.63
C GLY A 242 -7.54 -6.34 4.64
N GLU A 243 -6.92 -5.41 3.91
CA GLU A 243 -5.47 -5.23 3.90
C GLU A 243 -4.92 -4.88 5.29
N LEU A 244 -5.58 -3.96 6.02
CA LEU A 244 -5.21 -3.62 7.41
C LEU A 244 -5.28 -4.85 8.33
N LEU A 245 -6.36 -5.63 8.27
CA LEU A 245 -6.52 -6.85 9.08
C LEU A 245 -5.48 -7.92 8.74
N SER A 246 -5.16 -8.10 7.45
CA SER A 246 -4.10 -9.01 7.02
C SER A 246 -2.73 -8.56 7.50
N ARG A 247 -2.51 -7.25 7.59
CA ARG A 247 -1.25 -6.68 8.07
C ARG A 247 -1.12 -6.82 9.59
N ILE A 248 -2.23 -6.73 10.35
CA ILE A 248 -2.25 -7.11 11.77
C ILE A 248 -1.85 -8.57 11.94
N ALA A 249 -2.46 -9.47 11.15
CA ALA A 249 -2.11 -10.89 11.20
C ALA A 249 -0.63 -11.12 10.90
N PHE A 250 -0.07 -10.42 9.91
CA PHE A 250 1.36 -10.47 9.57
C PHE A 250 2.26 -10.05 10.75
N TYR A 251 1.98 -8.92 11.41
CA TYR A 251 2.78 -8.47 12.56
C TYR A 251 2.66 -9.38 13.78
N ASN A 252 1.52 -10.04 13.96
CA ASN A 252 1.35 -11.00 15.04
C ASN A 252 2.26 -12.24 14.89
N LEU A 253 2.81 -12.51 13.70
CA LEU A 253 3.72 -13.63 13.44
C LEU A 253 5.17 -13.36 13.85
N TRP A 254 5.47 -12.25 14.53
CA TRP A 254 6.83 -11.87 14.93
C TRP A 254 7.57 -12.93 15.78
N ALA A 255 6.83 -13.78 16.49
CA ALA A 255 7.37 -14.76 17.43
C ALA A 255 7.70 -16.14 16.81
N VAL A 256 7.44 -16.34 15.51
CA VAL A 256 7.80 -17.60 14.83
C VAL A 256 9.32 -17.64 14.66
N ALA A 257 10.00 -18.25 15.63
CA ALA A 257 11.39 -18.64 15.52
C ALA A 257 11.48 -19.94 14.70
N LEU A 258 12.49 -20.02 13.83
CA LEU A 258 12.91 -21.28 13.20
C LEU A 258 13.81 -22.06 14.16
#